data_AF-A0A2A4GF41-F1
#
_entry.id   AF-A0A2A4GF41-F1
#
_cell.length_a   1.000
_cell.length_b   1.000
_cell.length_c   1.000
_cell.angle_alpha   90.00
_cell.angle_beta   90.00
_cell.angle_gamma   90.00
#
_symmetry.space_group_name_H-M   'P 1'
#
loop_
_entity.id
_entity.type
_entity.pdbx_description
1 polymer ?
#
loop_
_entity_poly.entity_id
_entity_poly.type
_entity_poly.pdbx_seq_one_letter_code
_entity_poly.pdbx_strand_id
1 'polypeptide(L)'
;MAAEKLTKGRLTQILVMLTLLISAFIWRTLIYTPGLSSIDCDGRQGVCGTSHSPKLLNYQWREEGDNLKFFLISKTKPYIAYWLADGAQAPKVAASSEETPEGVQRVWQWTSETRPEGQDTFVVVIDQYQFNFNYLKKPN
;
A
#
# COMPACT_ATOMS: atom_id res chain seq x y z
N MET A 1 -41.56 -28.98 -22.93
CA MET A 1 -40.79 -30.12 -22.39
C MET A 1 -41.11 -30.18 -20.91
N ALA A 2 -41.69 -31.29 -20.44
CA ALA A 2 -42.14 -31.42 -19.07
C ALA A 2 -40.96 -31.16 -18.14
N ALA A 3 -41.06 -30.12 -17.30
CA ALA A 3 -40.16 -29.93 -16.18
C ALA A 3 -40.34 -31.16 -15.28
N GLU A 4 -39.44 -32.12 -15.44
CA GLU A 4 -39.42 -33.38 -14.72
C GLU A 4 -39.65 -33.07 -13.23
N LYS A 5 -40.60 -33.76 -12.60
CA LYS A 5 -40.86 -33.61 -11.17
C LYS A 5 -39.55 -33.84 -10.43
N LEU A 6 -38.88 -32.77 -10.02
CA LEU A 6 -37.73 -32.81 -9.13
C LEU A 6 -38.18 -33.57 -7.88
N THR A 7 -37.82 -34.86 -7.82
CA THR A 7 -38.01 -35.69 -6.63
C THR A 7 -37.41 -34.92 -5.45
N LYS A 8 -38.19 -34.67 -4.40
CA LYS A 8 -37.85 -33.73 -3.31
C LYS A 8 -36.40 -33.89 -2.80
N GLY A 9 -35.86 -35.11 -2.78
CA GLY A 9 -34.47 -35.38 -2.40
C GLY A 9 -33.40 -34.72 -3.29
N ARG A 10 -33.59 -34.69 -4.61
CA ARG A 10 -32.65 -34.03 -5.55
C ARG A 10 -32.69 -32.51 -5.42
N LEU A 11 -33.87 -31.95 -5.14
CA LEU A 11 -34.03 -30.51 -4.90
C LEU A 11 -33.25 -30.07 -3.64
N THR A 12 -33.38 -30.81 -2.54
CA THR A 12 -32.67 -30.51 -1.29
C THR A 12 -31.15 -30.56 -1.49
N GLN A 13 -30.65 -31.53 -2.24
CA GLN A 13 -29.22 -31.64 -2.54
C GLN A 13 -28.70 -30.42 -3.30
N ILE A 14 -29.43 -29.95 -4.31
CA ILE A 14 -29.07 -28.75 -5.07
C ILE A 14 -29.09 -27.52 -4.17
N LEU A 15 -30.09 -27.38 -3.30
CA LEU A 15 -30.17 -26.25 -2.36
C LEU A 15 -28.99 -26.23 -1.37
N VAL A 16 -28.60 -27.39 -0.83
CA VAL A 16 -27.44 -27.50 0.07
C VAL A 16 -26.14 -27.17 -0.66
N MET A 17 -25.98 -27.64 -1.90
CA MET A 17 -24.81 -27.27 -2.71
C MET A 17 -24.78 -25.78 -3.03
N LEU A 18 -25.93 -25.19 -3.38
CA LEU A 18 -26.06 -23.77 -3.66
C LEU A 18 -25.69 -22.93 -2.43
N THR A 19 -26.19 -23.28 -1.24
CA THR A 19 -25.89 -22.53 -0.01
C THR A 19 -24.42 -22.61 0.35
N LEU A 20 -23.78 -23.76 0.23
CA LEU A 20 -22.33 -23.90 0.45
C LEU A 20 -21.52 -23.02 -0.49
N LEU A 21 -21.87 -22.99 -1.78
CA LEU A 21 -21.21 -22.15 -2.78
C LEU A 21 -21.40 -20.66 -2.46
N ILE A 22 -22.62 -20.25 -2.10
CA ILE A 22 -22.91 -18.86 -1.71
C ILE A 22 -22.13 -18.48 -0.45
N SER A 23 -22.10 -19.32 0.58
CA SER A 23 -21.34 -19.06 1.80
C SER A 23 -19.84 -18.92 1.53
N ALA A 24 -19.26 -19.83 0.72
CA ALA A 24 -17.85 -19.74 0.33
C ALA A 24 -17.56 -18.47 -0.49
N PHE A 25 -18.47 -18.09 -1.39
CA PHE A 25 -18.37 -16.87 -2.20
C PHE A 25 -18.46 -15.61 -1.35
N ILE A 26 -19.42 -15.54 -0.41
CA ILE A 26 -19.55 -14.42 0.53
C ILE A 26 -18.31 -14.33 1.42
N TRP A 27 -17.83 -15.46 1.96
CA TRP A 27 -16.60 -15.50 2.75
C TRP A 27 -15.41 -14.96 1.95
N ARG A 28 -15.24 -15.40 0.69
CA ARG A 28 -14.18 -14.90 -0.19
C ARG A 28 -14.34 -13.41 -0.52
N THR A 29 -15.57 -12.92 -0.65
CA THR A 29 -15.89 -11.52 -0.99
C THR A 29 -15.67 -10.59 0.19
N LEU A 30 -16.07 -10.98 1.40
CA LEU A 30 -15.82 -10.21 2.63
C LEU A 30 -14.34 -10.21 3.05
N ILE A 31 -13.63 -11.30 2.77
CA ILE A 31 -12.18 -11.42 3.01
C ILE A 31 -11.37 -10.97 1.79
N TYR A 32 -12.02 -10.55 0.71
CA TYR A 32 -11.36 -9.77 -0.33
C TYR A 32 -11.14 -8.37 0.22
N THR A 33 -10.14 -8.23 1.09
CA THR A 33 -9.45 -6.97 1.23
C THR A 33 -8.85 -6.69 -0.14
N PRO A 34 -9.25 -5.63 -0.87
CA PRO A 34 -8.45 -5.19 -2.00
C PRO A 34 -7.04 -5.05 -1.45
N GLY A 35 -6.10 -5.84 -1.98
CA GLY A 35 -4.70 -5.76 -1.57
C GLY A 35 -4.33 -4.29 -1.53
N LEU A 36 -3.69 -3.85 -0.43
CA LEU A 36 -3.47 -2.44 -0.12
C LEU A 36 -3.18 -1.70 -1.42
N SER A 37 -4.04 -0.74 -1.79
CA SER A 37 -3.94 -0.13 -3.12
C SER A 37 -2.58 0.56 -3.21
N SER A 38 -1.70 0.00 -4.05
CA SER A 38 -0.36 0.50 -4.26
C SER A 38 -0.43 1.71 -5.18
N ILE A 39 0.10 2.83 -4.70
CA ILE A 39 0.15 4.11 -5.40
C ILE A 39 1.62 4.36 -5.71
N ASP A 40 1.97 4.36 -6.99
CA ASP A 40 3.32 4.65 -7.42
C ASP A 40 3.53 6.17 -7.52
N CYS A 41 4.52 6.65 -6.78
CA CYS A 41 4.94 8.03 -6.68
C CYS A 41 6.31 8.17 -7.36
N ASP A 42 6.31 8.66 -8.60
CA ASP A 42 7.53 8.83 -9.37
C ASP A 42 8.09 10.25 -9.21
N GLY A 43 9.39 10.36 -8.95
CA GLY A 43 10.13 11.62 -8.97
C GLY A 43 10.82 11.95 -7.64
N ARG A 44 11.53 13.08 -7.64
CA ARG A 44 12.29 13.56 -6.48
C ARG A 44 11.47 14.44 -5.54
N GLN A 45 10.40 15.07 -6.02
CA GLN A 45 9.54 15.91 -5.19
C GLN A 45 8.18 16.07 -5.85
N GLY A 46 7.15 16.28 -5.04
CA GLY A 46 5.82 16.60 -5.54
C GLY A 46 4.71 16.19 -4.58
N VAL A 47 3.50 16.20 -5.12
CA VAL A 47 2.32 15.69 -4.44
C VAL A 47 2.06 14.28 -4.97
N CYS A 48 2.04 13.28 -4.10
CA CYS A 48 1.61 11.93 -4.43
C CYS A 48 0.19 11.68 -3.94
N GLY A 49 -0.66 11.22 -4.85
CA GLY A 49 -2.04 10.84 -4.60
C GLY A 49 -2.71 10.53 -5.94
N THR A 50 -3.66 9.60 -5.94
CA THR A 50 -4.42 9.26 -7.14
C THR A 50 -5.84 9.82 -7.04
N SER A 51 -6.58 9.88 -8.15
CA SER A 51 -8.02 10.21 -8.14
C SER A 51 -8.85 9.26 -7.25
N HIS A 52 -8.30 8.09 -6.92
CA HIS A 52 -8.92 7.09 -6.06
C HIS A 52 -8.52 7.22 -4.58
N SER A 53 -7.49 8.01 -4.26
CA SER A 53 -7.06 8.27 -2.88
C SER A 53 -7.42 9.71 -2.48
N PRO A 54 -8.26 9.90 -1.45
CA PRO A 54 -8.56 11.23 -0.94
C PRO A 54 -7.37 11.88 -0.20
N LYS A 55 -6.25 11.16 -0.06
CA LYS A 55 -5.07 11.61 0.69
C LYS A 55 -3.96 12.03 -0.25
N LEU A 56 -3.81 13.34 -0.40
CA LEU A 56 -2.64 13.96 -1.02
C LEU A 56 -1.49 13.97 0.00
N LEU A 57 -0.34 13.44 -0.40
CA LEU A 57 0.89 13.43 0.38
C LEU A 57 1.92 14.32 -0.30
N ASN A 58 2.51 15.24 0.42
CA ASN A 58 3.65 16.00 -0.11
C ASN A 58 4.92 15.25 0.24
N TYR A 59 5.78 15.00 -0.75
CA TYR A 59 7.03 14.32 -0.54
C TYR A 59 8.19 15.04 -1.21
N GLN A 60 9.37 14.92 -0.62
CA GLN A 60 10.59 15.49 -1.16
C GLN A 60 11.80 14.64 -0.79
N TRP A 61 12.65 14.38 -1.77
CA TRP A 61 13.95 13.75 -1.62
C TRP A 61 15.05 14.82 -1.67
N ARG A 62 16.00 14.75 -0.72
CA ARG A 62 17.18 15.62 -0.68
C ARG A 62 18.43 14.76 -0.56
N GLU A 63 19.36 14.94 -1.49
CA GLU A 63 20.71 14.36 -1.44
C GLU A 63 21.65 15.42 -0.83
N GLU A 64 22.27 15.11 0.29
CA GLU A 64 23.19 15.99 1.03
C GLU A 64 24.51 15.24 1.26
N GLY A 65 25.39 15.28 0.25
CA GLY A 65 26.61 14.46 0.21
C GLY A 65 26.28 12.97 0.15
N ASP A 66 26.79 12.20 1.13
CA ASP A 66 26.50 10.77 1.27
C ASP A 66 25.17 10.47 1.98
N ASN A 67 24.43 11.51 2.37
CA ASN A 67 23.14 11.35 3.04
C ASN A 67 21.97 11.52 2.08
N LEU A 68 21.06 10.54 2.07
CA LEU A 68 19.76 10.64 1.43
C LEU A 68 18.70 10.96 2.50
N LYS A 69 17.98 12.06 2.35
CA LYS A 69 16.86 12.44 3.22
C LYS A 69 15.55 12.37 2.44
N PHE A 70 14.56 11.70 3.02
CA PHE A 70 13.19 11.65 2.51
C PHE A 70 12.25 12.36 3.48
N PHE A 71 11.57 13.37 2.98
CA PHE A 71 10.57 14.14 3.70
C PHE A 71 9.19 13.73 3.19
N LEU A 72 8.30 13.39 4.12
CA LEU A 72 6.90 13.11 3.82
C LEU A 72 6.02 13.91 4.76
N ILE A 73 5.11 14.71 4.20
CA ILE A 73 4.09 15.43 4.93
C ILE A 73 2.76 14.74 4.68
N SER A 74 2.12 14.35 5.77
CA SER A 74 0.88 13.57 5.73
C SER A 74 -0.06 14.01 6.85
N LYS A 75 -1.36 14.11 6.57
CA LYS A 75 -2.37 14.39 7.61
C LYS A 75 -2.49 13.28 8.64
N THR A 76 -2.12 12.04 8.26
CA THR A 76 -2.23 10.86 9.10
C THR A 76 -0.86 10.23 9.25
N LYS A 77 -0.51 9.86 10.49
CA LYS A 77 0.76 9.24 10.80
C LYS A 77 0.92 7.92 10.03
N PRO A 78 2.03 7.72 9.30
CA PRO A 78 2.30 6.45 8.63
C PRO A 78 2.51 5.34 9.67
N TYR A 79 1.95 4.17 9.39
CA TYR A 79 2.03 3.01 10.28
C TYR A 79 3.41 2.35 10.19
N ILE A 80 3.87 2.13 8.95
CA ILE A 80 5.17 1.53 8.64
C ILE A 80 5.76 2.20 7.40
N ALA A 81 7.09 2.21 7.34
CA ALA A 81 7.84 2.60 6.17
C ALA A 81 9.07 1.70 6.04
N TYR A 82 9.35 1.21 4.85
CA TYR A 82 10.43 0.25 4.58
C TYR A 82 10.87 0.34 3.13
N TRP A 83 12.11 -0.09 2.87
CA TRP A 83 12.56 -0.32 1.50
C TRP A 83 12.10 -1.68 0.99
N LEU A 84 11.69 -1.73 -0.28
CA LEU A 84 11.25 -2.96 -0.92
C LEU A 84 12.48 -3.77 -1.36
N ALA A 85 12.83 -4.81 -0.59
CA ALA A 85 14.00 -5.67 -0.80
C ALA A 85 13.56 -7.11 -1.12
N ASP A 86 13.40 -7.52 -2.37
CA ASP A 86 13.09 -8.92 -2.73
C ASP A 86 11.99 -9.60 -1.88
N GLY A 87 10.96 -8.83 -1.48
CA GLY A 87 9.84 -9.32 -0.66
C GLY A 87 10.07 -9.36 0.87
N ALA A 88 11.23 -8.93 1.36
CA ALA A 88 11.54 -8.79 2.78
C ALA A 88 11.52 -7.31 3.23
N GLN A 89 10.98 -7.06 4.43
CA GLN A 89 10.95 -5.73 5.04
C GLN A 89 12.37 -5.32 5.46
N ALA A 90 12.91 -4.24 4.88
CA ALA A 90 14.19 -3.67 5.31
C ALA A 90 14.15 -3.16 6.78
N PRO A 91 15.31 -3.06 7.47
CA PRO A 91 15.39 -2.67 8.88
C PRO A 91 14.73 -1.31 9.17
N LYS A 92 14.14 -1.19 10.38
CA LYS A 92 13.49 0.03 10.87
C LYS A 92 14.44 1.22 10.81
N VAL A 93 14.25 2.06 9.81
CA VAL A 93 14.98 3.32 9.67
C VAL A 93 14.47 4.29 10.72
N ALA A 94 15.38 4.89 11.49
CA ALA A 94 15.03 5.94 12.44
C ALA A 94 14.34 7.10 11.70
N ALA A 95 13.09 7.38 12.07
CA ALA A 95 12.32 8.47 11.51
C ALA A 95 12.18 9.56 12.57
N SER A 96 12.60 10.78 12.26
CA SER A 96 12.18 11.95 13.04
C SER A 96 10.77 12.37 12.61
N SER A 97 9.97 12.84 13.56
CA SER A 97 8.64 13.36 13.29
C SER A 97 8.48 14.73 13.90
N GLU A 98 8.01 15.68 13.10
CA GLU A 98 7.69 17.04 13.51
C GLU A 98 6.23 17.31 13.18
N GLU A 99 5.52 18.00 14.08
CA GLU A 99 4.15 18.46 13.83
C GLU A 99 4.24 19.80 13.10
N THR A 100 3.70 19.84 11.88
CA THR A 100 3.60 21.05 11.06
C THR A 100 2.14 21.47 10.96
N PRO A 101 1.84 22.76 10.67
CA PRO A 101 0.46 23.22 10.45
C PRO A 101 -0.26 22.48 9.30
N GLU A 102 0.48 21.81 8.41
CA GLU A 102 -0.07 21.01 7.30
C GLU A 102 -0.30 19.53 7.64
N GLY A 103 0.26 19.03 8.76
CA GLY A 103 0.12 17.65 9.21
C GLY A 103 1.34 17.13 9.98
N VAL A 104 1.52 15.81 9.97
CA VAL A 104 2.71 15.16 10.54
C VAL A 104 3.77 15.08 9.44
N GLN A 105 4.88 15.79 9.63
CA GLN A 105 6.07 15.65 8.81
C GLN A 105 6.93 14.53 9.36
N ARG A 106 7.32 13.60 8.49
CA ARG A 106 8.23 12.50 8.79
C ARG A 106 9.47 12.65 7.94
N VAL A 107 10.63 12.50 8.57
CA VAL A 107 11.91 12.54 7.88
C VAL A 107 12.64 11.25 8.14
N TRP A 108 13.05 10.60 7.06
CA TRP A 108 13.95 9.46 7.09
C TRP A 108 15.29 9.86 6.50
N GLN A 109 16.37 9.42 7.12
CA GLN A 109 17.73 9.69 6.67
C GLN A 109 18.49 8.37 6.55
N TRP A 110 19.20 8.23 5.43
CA TRP A 110 20.10 7.12 5.14
C TRP A 110 21.48 7.66 4.80
N THR A 111 22.51 6.96 5.25
CA THR A 111 23.91 7.11 4.83
C THR A 111 24.20 6.14 3.69
N SER A 112 25.35 6.30 3.02
CA SER A 112 25.85 5.34 2.03
C SER A 112 25.91 3.89 2.53
N GLU A 113 26.19 3.68 3.82
CA GLU A 113 26.24 2.36 4.46
C GLU A 113 24.86 1.77 4.82
N THR A 114 23.87 2.63 5.06
CA THR A 114 22.51 2.20 5.52
C THR A 114 21.46 2.26 4.42
N ARG A 115 21.79 2.89 3.29
CA ARG A 115 21.00 2.88 2.07
C ARG A 115 21.10 1.48 1.46
N PRO A 116 19.97 0.77 1.26
CA PRO A 116 20.04 -0.53 0.63
C PRO A 116 20.51 -0.41 -0.83
N GLU A 117 21.58 -1.13 -1.17
CA GLU A 117 22.09 -1.21 -2.53
C GLU A 117 21.08 -1.93 -3.44
N GLY A 118 20.79 -1.34 -4.61
CA GLY A 118 19.87 -1.91 -5.59
C GLY A 118 18.38 -1.80 -5.25
N GLN A 119 17.99 -1.10 -4.18
CA GLN A 119 16.58 -0.83 -3.86
C GLN A 119 16.20 0.61 -4.21
N ASP A 120 15.29 0.72 -5.18
CA ASP A 120 14.92 2.01 -5.76
C ASP A 120 13.56 2.52 -5.26
N THR A 121 12.82 1.66 -4.54
CA THR A 121 11.45 1.93 -4.10
C THR A 121 11.35 1.94 -2.58
N PHE A 122 10.99 3.10 -2.04
CA PHE A 122 10.67 3.26 -0.64
C PHE A 122 9.15 3.21 -0.44
N VAL A 123 8.67 2.27 0.37
CA VAL A 123 7.24 2.04 0.58
C VAL A 123 6.82 2.63 1.91
N VAL A 124 5.76 3.44 1.90
CA VAL A 124 5.13 3.99 3.09
C VAL A 124 3.67 3.56 3.14
N VAL A 125 3.26 2.98 4.27
CA VAL A 125 1.89 2.51 4.46
C VAL A 125 1.13 3.48 5.35
N ILE A 126 0.04 4.00 4.81
CA ILE A 126 -0.87 4.93 5.50
C ILE A 126 -2.29 4.40 5.36
N ASP A 127 -2.91 4.06 6.48
CA ASP A 127 -4.19 3.34 6.57
C ASP A 127 -4.19 2.05 5.74
N GLN A 128 -4.89 2.05 4.60
CA GLN A 128 -5.07 0.92 3.69
C GLN A 128 -4.31 1.10 2.36
N TYR A 129 -3.54 2.18 2.22
CA TYR A 129 -2.81 2.51 1.00
C TYR A 129 -1.31 2.29 1.18
N GLN A 130 -0.67 1.70 0.18
CA GLN A 130 0.78 1.60 0.07
C GLN A 130 1.26 2.66 -0.92
N PHE A 131 2.13 3.55 -0.51
CA PHE A 131 2.73 4.55 -1.37
C PHE A 131 4.16 4.13 -1.70
N ASN A 132 4.43 3.87 -2.97
CA ASN A 132 5.70 3.43 -3.49
C ASN A 132 6.44 4.62 -4.07
N PHE A 133 7.47 5.11 -3.38
CA PHE A 133 8.25 6.25 -3.83
C PHE A 133 9.50 5.80 -4.58
N ASN A 134 9.59 6.16 -5.86
CA ASN A 134 10.77 5.91 -6.68
C ASN A 134 11.50 7.22 -6.98
N TYR A 135 12.68 7.38 -6.37
CA TYR A 135 13.48 8.61 -6.46
C TYR A 135 14.42 8.65 -7.68
N LEU A 136 14.67 7.49 -8.33
CA LEU A 136 15.53 7.38 -9.52
C LEU A 136 14.76 7.57 -10.82
N LYS A 137 13.46 7.26 -10.82
CA LYS A 137 12.60 7.45 -11.99
C LYS A 137 12.38 8.94 -12.23
N LYS A 138 12.89 9.43 -13.37
CA LYS A 138 12.68 10.81 -13.79
C LYS A 138 11.20 11.01 -14.14
N PRO A 139 10.60 12.17 -13.79
CA PRO A 139 9.30 12.52 -14.34
C PRO A 139 9.44 12.61 -15.87
N ASN A 140 8.57 11.90 -16.60
CA ASN A 140 8.46 12.00 -18.06
C ASN A 140 7.93 13.37 -18.46
#